data_AF-R5EN36-F1
#
_entry.id   AF-R5EN36-F1
#
_cell.length_a   1.000
_cell.length_b   1.000
_cell.length_c   1.000
_cell.angle_alpha   90.00
_cell.angle_beta   90.00
_cell.angle_gamma   90.00
#
_symmetry.space_group_name_H-M   'P 1'
#
loop_
_entity.id
_entity.type
_entity.pdbx_description
1 polymer ?
#
loop_
_entity_poly.entity_id
_entity_poly.type
_entity_poly.pdbx_seq_one_letter_code
_entity_poly.pdbx_strand_id
1 'polypeptide(L)'
;MNCLKCGREIEEGQVFCNDCLVQMAKYPVKPGTAVQLPSRGSAAVSKKVHSRRRTKAAPEEQLKALKKRIRILSALLSVCVVLLIVLSVVTLRYMSANRLLPGQNYSAVTATAATEGS
;
A
#
# COMPACT_ATOMS: atom_id res chain seq x y z
N MET A 1 9.06 -8.96 33.61
CA MET A 1 9.90 -10.15 33.26
C MET A 1 9.48 -10.67 31.88
N ASN A 2 10.28 -11.46 31.15
CA ASN A 2 9.91 -11.96 29.82
C ASN A 2 9.57 -13.46 29.82
N CYS A 3 8.64 -13.85 28.95
CA CYS A 3 8.25 -15.23 28.68
C CYS A 3 9.40 -16.01 28.04
N LEU A 4 9.78 -17.14 28.62
CA LEU A 4 10.90 -17.96 28.12
C LEU A 4 10.63 -18.63 26.77
N LYS A 5 9.37 -18.77 26.36
CA LYS A 5 9.00 -19.43 25.09
C LYS A 5 8.88 -18.45 23.92
N CYS A 6 8.37 -17.24 24.15
CA CYS A 6 8.08 -16.28 23.07
C CYS A 6 8.57 -14.85 23.30
N GLY A 7 9.22 -14.55 24.42
CA GLY A 7 9.80 -13.24 24.71
C GLY A 7 8.80 -12.13 25.05
N ARG A 8 7.49 -12.41 25.16
CA ARG A 8 6.48 -11.42 25.58
C ARG A 8 6.70 -11.01 27.04
N GLU A 9 6.51 -9.73 27.34
CA GLU A 9 6.46 -9.21 28.71
C GLU A 9 5.31 -9.87 29.50
N ILE A 10 5.62 -10.27 30.73
CA ILE A 10 4.72 -10.96 31.66
C ILE A 10 4.85 -10.36 33.06
N GLU A 11 3.76 -10.46 33.81
CA GLU A 11 3.65 -9.97 35.18
C GLU A 11 4.62 -10.71 36.11
N GLU A 12 5.01 -10.02 37.18
CA GLU A 12 5.99 -10.51 38.14
C GLU A 12 5.49 -11.80 38.81
N GLY A 13 6.29 -12.86 38.73
CA GLY A 13 5.93 -14.20 39.22
C GLY A 13 5.60 -15.24 38.14
N GLN A 14 5.27 -14.82 36.91
CA GLN A 14 5.00 -15.77 35.81
C GLN A 14 6.28 -16.12 35.02
N VAL A 15 6.34 -17.35 34.47
CA VAL A 15 7.48 -17.84 33.64
C VAL A 15 7.16 -17.84 32.14
N PHE A 16 5.91 -18.14 31.80
CA PHE A 16 5.37 -18.17 30.43
C PHE A 16 4.13 -17.29 30.34
N CYS A 17 3.87 -16.70 29.17
CA CYS A 17 2.63 -15.96 28.95
C CYS A 17 1.43 -16.91 28.78
N ASN A 18 0.22 -16.40 29.01
CA ASN A 18 -1.03 -17.18 28.89
C ASN A 18 -1.16 -17.93 27.55
N ASP A 19 -0.89 -17.29 26.41
CA ASP A 19 -0.92 -17.95 25.09
C ASP A 19 -0.01 -19.19 25.04
N CYS A 20 1.20 -19.08 25.61
CA CYS A 20 2.18 -20.15 25.58
C CYS A 20 1.79 -21.29 26.53
N LEU A 21 1.19 -20.97 27.67
CA LEU A 21 0.66 -21.96 28.61
C LEU A 21 -0.48 -22.77 27.99
N VAL A 22 -1.41 -22.12 27.30
CA VAL A 22 -2.52 -22.80 26.59
C VAL A 22 -1.98 -23.75 25.52
N GLN A 23 -0.93 -23.36 24.80
CA GLN A 23 -0.28 -24.25 23.83
C GLN A 23 0.43 -25.43 24.47
N MET A 24 1.06 -25.24 25.63
CA MET A 24 1.75 -26.29 26.37
C MET A 24 0.77 -27.29 27.00
N ALA A 25 -0.43 -26.84 27.38
CA ALA A 25 -1.49 -27.71 27.88
C ALA A 25 -1.94 -28.78 26.87
N LYS A 26 -1.74 -28.54 25.55
CA LYS A 26 -2.03 -29.52 24.51
C LYS A 26 -1.08 -30.73 24.53
N TYR A 27 0.14 -30.54 25.05
CA TYR A 27 1.17 -31.58 25.13
C TYR A 27 1.81 -31.53 26.52
N PRO A 28 1.07 -31.98 27.56
CA PRO A 28 1.56 -31.93 28.93
C PRO A 28 2.79 -32.82 29.08
N VAL A 29 3.82 -32.26 29.73
CA VAL A 29 5.02 -33.04 30.08
C VAL A 29 4.65 -33.99 31.22
N LYS A 30 5.16 -35.22 31.19
CA LYS A 30 4.89 -36.21 32.24
C LYS A 30 5.38 -35.70 33.60
N PRO A 31 4.57 -35.84 34.67
CA PRO A 31 4.99 -35.46 36.01
C PRO A 31 6.23 -36.27 36.42
N GLY A 32 7.25 -35.61 36.97
CA GLY A 32 8.54 -36.21 37.32
C GLY A 32 9.65 -36.04 36.28
N THR A 33 9.36 -35.44 35.12
CA THR A 33 10.41 -35.08 34.16
C THR A 33 11.17 -33.85 34.67
N ALA A 34 12.46 -33.98 34.97
CA ALA A 34 13.30 -32.85 35.33
C ALA A 34 13.47 -31.92 34.12
N VAL A 35 12.80 -30.77 34.15
CA VAL A 35 12.92 -29.72 33.13
C VAL A 35 13.94 -28.71 33.62
N GLN A 36 15.10 -28.64 32.98
CA GLN A 36 16.04 -27.56 33.21
C GLN A 36 15.51 -26.29 32.52
N LEU A 37 14.95 -25.37 33.30
CA LEU A 37 14.68 -24.03 32.81
C LEU A 37 15.99 -23.21 32.86
N PRO A 38 16.33 -22.46 31.80
CA PRO A 38 17.44 -21.53 31.85
C PRO A 38 17.29 -20.58 33.05
N SER A 39 18.32 -20.52 33.90
CA SER A 39 18.33 -19.62 35.04
C SER A 39 18.26 -18.17 34.55
N ARG A 40 17.39 -17.36 35.17
CA ARG A 40 17.13 -15.96 34.77
C ARG A 40 18.31 -15.00 35.00
N GLY A 41 19.47 -15.50 35.46
CA GLY A 41 20.54 -14.71 36.07
C GLY A 41 21.96 -14.83 35.48
N SER A 42 22.17 -15.31 34.26
CA SER A 42 23.53 -15.26 33.67
C SER A 42 23.50 -14.83 32.22
N ALA A 43 24.25 -13.76 31.97
CA ALA A 43 24.58 -13.21 30.67
C ALA A 43 25.03 -14.27 29.67
N ALA A 44 24.74 -14.00 28.39
CA ALA A 44 25.23 -14.72 27.22
C ALA A 44 24.85 -16.22 27.16
N VAL A 45 23.74 -16.51 26.48
CA VAL A 45 23.63 -17.52 25.40
C VAL A 45 22.14 -17.72 25.14
N SER A 46 21.66 -17.16 24.03
CA SER A 46 20.66 -17.82 23.18
C SER A 46 20.61 -17.11 21.84
N LYS A 47 21.55 -17.57 21.01
CA LYS A 47 21.45 -17.51 19.56
C LYS A 47 20.00 -17.83 19.15
N LYS A 48 19.40 -16.93 18.38
CA LYS A 48 18.69 -17.30 17.15
C LYS A 48 17.58 -18.36 17.30
N VAL A 49 16.61 -18.18 18.19
CA VAL A 49 15.37 -18.97 18.14
C VAL A 49 14.16 -18.05 18.04
N HIS A 50 13.59 -18.04 16.83
CA HIS A 50 12.31 -17.45 16.44
C HIS A 50 12.22 -15.93 16.22
N SER A 51 12.80 -15.55 15.09
CA SER A 51 12.41 -14.48 14.14
C SER A 51 10.88 -14.31 13.85
N ARG A 52 9.95 -14.96 14.57
CA ARG A 52 8.55 -15.12 14.14
C ARG A 52 7.47 -14.43 14.98
N ARG A 53 7.75 -13.35 15.69
CA ARG A 53 6.66 -12.53 16.30
C ARG A 53 6.88 -11.03 16.20
N ARG A 54 7.08 -10.59 14.97
CA ARG A 54 6.96 -9.21 14.47
C ARG A 54 5.48 -8.78 14.44
N THR A 55 4.82 -8.72 15.59
CA THR A 55 3.45 -8.20 15.74
C THR A 55 3.30 -7.83 17.20
N LYS A 56 3.64 -6.61 17.60
CA LYS A 56 2.62 -5.61 17.97
C LYS A 56 3.13 -4.16 17.99
N ALA A 57 4.42 -3.91 17.73
CA ALA A 57 5.01 -2.56 17.76
C ALA A 57 5.15 -1.87 16.38
N ALA A 58 4.69 -2.50 15.29
CA ALA A 58 4.89 -1.99 13.92
C ALA A 58 3.63 -1.62 13.08
N PRO A 59 2.36 -1.85 13.48
CA PRO A 59 1.23 -1.54 12.59
C PRO A 59 0.94 -0.03 12.53
N GLU A 60 1.28 0.72 13.57
CA GLU A 60 0.95 2.14 13.73
C GLU A 60 1.84 3.02 12.85
N GLU A 61 3.15 2.74 12.87
CA GLU A 61 4.14 3.41 12.03
C GLU A 61 3.93 3.09 10.54
N GLN A 62 3.54 1.84 10.22
CA GLN A 62 3.13 1.46 8.88
C GLN A 62 1.87 2.25 8.45
N LEU A 63 0.87 2.37 9.32
CA LEU A 63 -0.37 3.11 9.05
C LEU A 63 -0.13 4.60 8.79
N LYS A 64 0.78 5.23 9.55
CA LYS A 64 1.15 6.64 9.34
C LYS A 64 1.84 6.84 7.98
N ALA A 65 2.77 5.95 7.62
CA ALA A 65 3.44 6.00 6.33
C ALA A 65 2.46 5.75 5.16
N LEU A 66 1.55 4.79 5.29
CA LEU A 66 0.50 4.49 4.32
C LEU A 66 -0.46 5.67 4.15
N LYS A 67 -0.95 6.28 5.24
CA LYS A 67 -1.82 7.47 5.20
C LYS A 67 -1.15 8.66 4.52
N LYS A 68 0.15 8.88 4.76
CA LYS A 68 0.91 9.95 4.10
C LYS A 68 1.00 9.71 2.59
N ARG A 69 1.28 8.47 2.16
CA ARG A 69 1.30 8.09 0.73
C ARG A 69 -0.07 8.24 0.07
N ILE A 70 -1.13 7.81 0.76
CA ILE A 70 -2.52 7.95 0.27
C ILE A 70 -2.87 9.43 0.08
N ARG A 71 -2.50 10.30 1.02
CA ARG A 71 -2.76 11.74 0.91
C ARG A 71 -2.05 12.34 -0.31
N ILE A 72 -0.77 12.00 -0.52
CA ILE A 72 0.00 12.47 -1.69
C ILE A 72 -0.64 11.95 -2.99
N LEU A 73 -0.95 10.66 -3.07
CA LEU A 73 -1.61 10.08 -4.24
C LEU A 73 -2.97 10.73 -4.51
N SER A 74 -3.77 10.98 -3.48
CA SER A 74 -5.07 11.65 -3.62
C SER A 74 -4.94 13.07 -4.15
N ALA A 75 -3.93 13.82 -3.69
CA ALA A 75 -3.66 15.17 -4.18
C ALA A 75 -3.20 15.13 -5.65
N LEU A 76 -2.28 14.23 -6.01
CA LEU A 76 -1.84 14.06 -7.38
C LEU A 76 -2.99 13.67 -8.32
N LEU A 77 -3.85 12.74 -7.91
CA LEU A 77 -5.03 12.36 -8.67
C LEU A 77 -5.99 13.53 -8.84
N SER A 78 -6.23 14.32 -7.79
CA SER A 78 -7.09 15.51 -7.89
C SER A 78 -6.55 16.53 -8.89
N VAL A 79 -5.24 16.78 -8.89
CA VAL A 79 -4.59 17.67 -9.86
C VAL A 79 -4.69 17.12 -11.28
N CYS A 80 -4.44 15.82 -11.48
CA CYS A 80 -4.60 15.18 -12.78
C CYS A 80 -6.02 15.31 -13.32
N VAL A 81 -7.05 15.11 -12.48
CA VAL A 81 -8.45 15.26 -12.89
C VAL A 81 -8.74 16.70 -13.32
N VAL A 82 -8.29 17.70 -12.56
CA VAL A 82 -8.47 19.12 -12.92
C VAL A 82 -7.79 19.43 -14.25
N LEU A 83 -6.56 18.96 -14.48
CA LEU A 83 -5.85 19.15 -15.74
C LEU A 83 -6.60 18.52 -16.92
N LEU A 84 -7.13 17.30 -16.75
CA LEU A 84 -7.92 16.65 -17.79
C LEU A 84 -9.20 17.41 -18.12
N ILE A 85 -9.87 17.98 -17.12
CA ILE A 85 -11.07 18.82 -17.33
C ILE A 85 -10.70 20.07 -18.13
N VAL A 86 -9.63 20.77 -17.75
CA VAL A 86 -9.19 21.99 -18.45
C VAL A 86 -8.82 21.66 -19.90
N LEU A 87 -8.03 20.62 -20.12
CA LEU A 87 -7.66 20.17 -21.47
C LEU A 87 -8.89 19.80 -22.29
N SER A 88 -9.84 19.05 -21.72
CA SER A 88 -11.11 18.71 -22.36
C SER A 88 -11.86 19.97 -22.83
N VAL A 89 -12.02 20.96 -21.96
CA VAL A 89 -12.70 22.21 -22.29
C VAL A 89 -11.95 22.96 -23.40
N VAL A 90 -10.62 23.06 -23.32
CA VAL A 90 -9.80 23.71 -24.34
C VAL A 90 -9.93 22.99 -25.68
N THR A 91 -9.83 21.66 -25.70
CA THR A 91 -9.97 20.86 -26.92
C THR A 91 -11.38 20.99 -27.51
N LEU A 92 -12.43 20.97 -26.69
CA LEU A 92 -13.80 21.19 -27.16
C LEU A 92 -13.98 22.58 -27.78
N ARG A 93 -13.43 23.62 -27.14
CA ARG A 93 -13.47 24.99 -27.69
C ARG A 93 -12.69 25.08 -29.00
N TYR A 94 -11.51 24.51 -29.06
CA TYR A 94 -10.68 24.45 -30.26
C TYR A 94 -11.38 23.69 -31.39
N MET A 95 -11.94 22.51 -31.11
CA MET A 95 -12.71 21.74 -32.09
C MET A 95 -13.98 22.46 -32.53
N SER A 96 -14.65 23.20 -31.65
CA SER A 96 -15.82 24.00 -32.01
C SER A 96 -15.46 25.18 -32.91
N ALA A 97 -14.34 25.85 -32.63
CA ALA A 97 -13.85 26.98 -33.42
C ALA A 97 -13.34 26.53 -34.80
N ASN A 98 -12.70 25.37 -34.86
CA ASN A 98 -12.18 24.78 -36.10
C ASN A 98 -13.16 23.79 -36.75
N ARG A 99 -14.43 23.81 -36.35
CA ARG A 99 -15.44 22.96 -36.96
C ARG A 99 -15.78 23.53 -38.33
N LEU A 100 -15.10 23.03 -39.36
CA LEU A 100 -15.46 23.32 -40.74
C LEU A 100 -16.91 22.88 -40.97
N LEU A 101 -17.72 23.77 -41.58
CA LEU A 101 -19.09 23.45 -41.91
C LEU A 101 -19.11 22.32 -42.95
N PRO A 102 -20.05 21.35 -42.87
CA PRO A 102 -20.21 20.33 -43.90
C PRO A 102 -20.34 21.01 -45.27
N GLY A 103 -19.37 20.79 -46.17
CA GLY A 103 -19.32 21.40 -47.51
C GLY A 103 -18.13 22.34 -47.78
N GLN A 104 -17.32 22.69 -46.78
CA GLN A 104 -16.13 23.55 -46.97
C GLN A 104 -14.85 22.81 -47.44
N ASN A 105 -14.93 21.51 -47.75
CA ASN A 105 -13.79 20.68 -48.19
C ASN A 105 -13.62 20.59 -49.71
N TYR A 106 -14.33 21.39 -50.49
CA TYR A 106 -14.19 21.41 -51.95
C TYR A 106 -13.85 22.83 -52.40
N SER A 107 -12.62 23.04 -52.87
CA SER A 107 -12.27 24.24 -53.65
C SER A 107 -12.90 24.07 -55.02
N ALA A 108 -13.91 24.88 -55.34
CA ALA A 108 -14.45 24.92 -56.70
C ALA A 108 -13.35 25.45 -57.62
N VAL A 109 -12.71 24.55 -58.37
CA VAL A 109 -11.92 24.95 -59.55
C VAL A 109 -12.93 25.56 -60.50
N THR A 110 -12.90 26.88 -60.66
CA THR A 110 -13.58 27.54 -61.77
C THR A 110 -12.91 27.08 -63.05
N ALA A 111 -13.44 26.00 -63.64
CA ALA A 111 -13.15 25.69 -65.03
C ALA A 111 -13.66 26.86 -65.85
N THR A 112 -12.75 27.74 -66.28
CA THR A 112 -13.01 28.76 -67.29
C THR A 112 -13.31 28.03 -68.60
N ALA A 113 -14.56 27.59 -68.74
CA ALA A 113 -15.14 27.24 -70.03
C ALA A 113 -15.56 28.55 -70.70
N ALA A 114 -14.69 29.10 -71.53
CA ALA A 114 -15.04 30.01 -72.60
C ALA A 114 -14.33 29.48 -73.85
N THR A 115 -14.95 28.50 -74.51
CA THR A 115 -15.56 28.64 -75.84
C THR A 115 -14.58 29.15 -76.89
N GLU A 116 -14.15 28.20 -77.72
CA GLU A 116 -13.82 28.37 -79.12
C GLU A 116 -14.74 29.40 -79.78
N GLY A 117 -14.18 30.36 -80.53
CA GLY A 117 -14.96 31.45 -81.10
C GLY A 117 -14.19 32.35 -82.06
N SER A 118 -13.73 31.74 -83.16
CA SER A 118 -13.41 32.32 -84.48
C SER A 118 -12.19 33.22 -84.68
#